data_AF-A0ABC9TWD3-F1
#
_entry.id   AF-A0ABC9TWD3-F1
#
_cell.length_a   1.000
_cell.length_b   1.000
_cell.length_c   1.000
_cell.angle_alpha   90.00
_cell.angle_beta   90.00
_cell.angle_gamma   90.00
#
_symmetry.space_group_name_H-M   'P 1'
#
loop_
_entity.id
_entity.type
_entity.pdbx_description
1 polymer ?
#
loop_
_entity_poly.entity_id
_entity_poly.type
_entity_poly.pdbx_seq_one_letter_code
_entity_poly.pdbx_strand_id
1 'polypeptide(L)'
;MRKAAAVCLLAILIPYITTLAWTGRVEGNTDRGAVSGRTILLDREGSPAPVDMEEYLIGITALQIPAEYDMEAIKAQAIIARTYLCKQMQGKDRIEESALDLDYLEQSQMEEMWGKADYLANYKKIRDAVQATAGQVIQYNGDYIDPLFHRLSAGMTRNGDELHPYLVQVDAAGDVEGENYLGVYLFTREDLAARLNSMPDSPEVRPEEVLESIQVIKKDEAGYVESIQVGPKSYGGEEIQYALGLPSPAYSFEEAEGNIRCTVKGIGHGYGFDQYGAGLKAKEGWTAEKILEFYYKNIVVVFE
;
A
#
# COMPACT_ATOMS: atom_id res chain seq x y z
N MET A 1 50.21 45.81 -21.83
CA MET A 1 50.40 44.35 -21.99
C MET A 1 49.89 43.67 -20.72
N ARG A 2 48.75 42.98 -20.81
CA ARG A 2 48.13 42.23 -19.71
C ARG A 2 48.73 40.82 -19.70
N LYS A 3 49.38 40.41 -18.60
CA LYS A 3 49.62 38.99 -18.27
C LYS A 3 49.68 38.84 -16.74
N ALA A 4 48.79 37.98 -16.25
CA ALA A 4 48.87 37.18 -15.02
C ALA A 4 48.96 37.91 -13.67
N ALA A 5 48.33 37.47 -12.59
CA ALA A 5 47.29 36.47 -12.36
C ALA A 5 46.83 36.68 -10.91
N ALA A 6 45.53 36.56 -10.69
CA ALA A 6 44.94 36.52 -9.37
C ALA A 6 45.48 35.30 -8.60
N VAL A 7 46.33 35.54 -7.60
CA VAL A 7 46.75 34.54 -6.63
C VAL A 7 46.68 35.20 -5.26
N CYS A 8 45.50 35.14 -4.63
CA CYS A 8 45.34 35.34 -3.18
C CYS A 8 43.93 34.92 -2.69
N LEU A 9 43.33 33.89 -3.31
CA LEU A 9 42.09 33.24 -2.83
C LEU A 9 42.23 31.72 -2.63
N LEU A 10 43.47 31.20 -2.69
CA LEU A 10 43.76 29.77 -2.53
C LEU A 10 44.25 29.39 -1.12
N ALA A 11 44.48 30.34 -0.21
CA ALA A 11 44.97 30.04 1.14
C ALA A 11 43.85 29.84 2.19
N ILE A 12 42.58 30.16 1.86
CA ILE A 12 41.44 30.01 2.78
C ILE A 12 40.62 28.73 2.48
N LEU A 13 40.84 28.10 1.32
CA LEU A 13 40.14 26.87 0.92
C LEU A 13 40.89 25.59 1.32
N ILE A 14 42.16 25.67 1.71
CA ILE A 14 42.95 24.48 2.11
C ILE A 14 42.43 23.85 3.41
N PRO A 15 42.02 24.60 4.47
CA PRO A 15 41.40 23.97 5.64
C PRO A 15 40.03 23.37 5.34
N TYR A 16 39.32 23.88 4.32
CA TYR A 16 37.96 23.44 3.96
C TYR A 16 37.98 22.16 3.11
N ILE A 17 38.96 22.01 2.21
CA ILE A 17 39.15 20.80 1.40
C ILE A 17 39.78 19.67 2.24
N THR A 18 40.64 19.97 3.23
CA THR A 18 41.15 18.94 4.15
C THR A 18 40.13 18.54 5.21
N THR A 19 39.20 19.41 5.61
CA THR A 19 38.03 18.97 6.39
C THR A 19 37.09 18.12 5.56
N LEU A 20 36.80 18.46 4.29
CA LEU A 20 35.97 17.59 3.44
C LEU A 20 36.61 16.23 3.12
N ALA A 21 37.94 16.18 3.01
CA ALA A 21 38.67 14.93 2.77
C ALA A 21 38.84 14.06 4.04
N TRP A 22 38.58 14.60 5.24
CA TRP A 22 38.71 13.89 6.51
C TRP A 22 37.43 13.83 7.37
N THR A 23 36.33 14.42 6.91
CA THR A 23 34.97 14.06 7.36
C THR A 23 34.31 13.00 6.47
N GLY A 24 35.01 12.55 5.43
CA GLY A 24 34.69 11.37 4.61
C GLY A 24 34.97 10.04 5.32
N ARG A 25 34.35 9.85 6.48
CA ARG A 25 34.02 8.57 7.14
C ARG A 25 33.49 8.93 8.54
N VAL A 26 32.33 9.55 8.58
CA VAL A 26 31.41 9.17 9.65
C VAL A 26 30.98 7.76 9.26
N GLU A 27 31.75 6.76 9.69
CA GLU A 27 31.21 5.43 9.95
C GLU A 27 30.22 5.63 11.09
N GLY A 28 29.05 6.18 10.73
CA GLY A 28 27.84 5.80 11.40
C GLY A 28 27.84 4.30 11.30
N ASN A 29 27.87 3.65 12.45
CA ASN A 29 27.63 2.22 12.55
C ASN A 29 26.19 1.99 12.08
N THR A 30 25.95 2.10 10.77
CA THR A 30 24.83 1.48 10.10
C THR A 30 25.15 0.01 10.22
N ASP A 31 24.61 -0.58 11.27
CA ASP A 31 24.39 -2.01 11.34
C ASP A 31 23.74 -2.36 10.00
N ARG A 32 24.55 -2.82 9.04
CA ARG A 32 24.06 -3.20 7.72
C ARG A 32 23.16 -4.37 8.04
N GLY A 33 21.85 -4.11 8.00
CA GLY A 33 20.83 -5.13 8.22
C GLY A 33 21.15 -6.38 7.41
N ALA A 34 20.68 -7.53 7.89
CA ALA A 34 20.93 -8.81 7.24
C ALA A 34 20.76 -8.68 5.72
N VAL A 35 21.86 -8.87 4.97
CA VAL A 35 21.84 -8.83 3.51
C VAL A 35 20.99 -10.02 3.09
N SER A 36 19.84 -9.76 2.46
CA SER A 36 18.88 -10.80 2.09
C SER A 36 19.37 -11.73 0.99
N GLY A 37 20.43 -11.31 0.28
CA GLY A 37 20.90 -11.98 -0.93
C GLY A 37 20.03 -11.65 -2.15
N ARG A 38 18.96 -10.87 -1.99
CA ARG A 38 18.03 -10.43 -3.04
C ARG A 38 18.17 -8.93 -3.29
N THR A 39 18.08 -8.50 -4.54
CA THR A 39 18.33 -7.12 -4.96
C THR A 39 17.18 -6.57 -5.81
N ILE A 40 16.70 -5.39 -5.45
CA ILE A 40 15.84 -4.56 -6.29
C ILE A 40 16.72 -3.61 -7.10
N LEU A 41 16.48 -3.51 -8.40
CA LEU A 41 17.14 -2.56 -9.27
C LEU A 41 16.21 -1.35 -9.44
N LEU A 42 16.57 -0.22 -8.82
CA LEU A 42 15.84 1.03 -8.97
C LEU A 42 16.13 1.58 -10.37
N ASP A 43 15.23 1.36 -11.31
CA ASP A 43 15.34 1.74 -12.73
C ASP A 43 14.65 3.07 -13.05
N ARG A 44 14.47 3.92 -12.02
CA ARG A 44 13.99 5.30 -12.13
C ARG A 44 15.04 6.16 -12.85
N GLU A 45 14.64 6.78 -13.96
CA GLU A 45 15.42 7.71 -14.82
C GLU A 45 16.94 7.74 -14.55
N GLY A 46 17.72 6.91 -15.27
CA GLY A 46 19.17 6.89 -15.12
C GLY A 46 19.76 5.49 -15.29
N SER A 47 20.93 5.26 -14.68
CA SER A 47 21.49 3.90 -14.57
C SER A 47 20.87 3.19 -13.37
N PRO A 48 20.38 1.94 -13.51
CA PRO A 48 19.75 1.23 -12.41
C PRO A 48 20.64 1.14 -11.17
N ALA A 49 20.09 1.49 -10.01
CA ALA A 49 20.80 1.44 -8.73
C ALA A 49 20.37 0.19 -7.93
N PRO A 50 21.30 -0.71 -7.56
CA PRO A 50 20.97 -1.90 -6.78
C PRO A 50 20.73 -1.55 -5.30
N VAL A 51 19.62 -2.04 -4.75
CA VAL A 51 19.23 -1.93 -3.33
C VAL A 51 18.92 -3.32 -2.79
N ASP A 52 19.38 -3.63 -1.57
CA ASP A 52 19.00 -4.89 -0.92
C ASP A 52 17.50 -4.93 -0.64
N MET A 53 16.86 -6.08 -0.85
CA MET A 53 15.42 -6.25 -0.65
C MET A 53 14.95 -5.82 0.75
N GLU A 54 15.73 -6.05 1.81
CA GLU A 54 15.36 -5.67 3.18
C GLU A 54 15.44 -4.15 3.40
N GLU A 55 16.35 -3.44 2.72
CA GLU A 55 16.37 -1.96 2.75
C GLU A 55 15.19 -1.40 1.94
N TYR A 56 14.91 -1.99 0.78
CA TYR A 56 13.75 -1.62 -0.05
C TYR A 56 12.43 -1.82 0.71
N LEU A 57 12.35 -2.90 1.51
CA LEU A 57 11.18 -3.26 2.30
C LEU A 57 10.81 -2.19 3.35
N ILE A 58 11.78 -1.42 3.86
CA ILE A 58 11.52 -0.30 4.78
C ILE A 58 10.70 0.77 4.06
N GLY A 59 11.06 1.10 2.82
CA GLY A 59 10.36 2.06 1.95
C GLY A 59 8.91 1.72 1.72
N ILE A 60 8.66 0.49 1.27
CA ILE A 60 7.30 0.07 0.95
C ILE A 60 6.46 -0.13 2.23
N THR A 61 7.05 -0.62 3.32
CA THR A 61 6.32 -0.78 4.60
C THR A 61 5.92 0.58 5.16
N ALA A 62 6.81 1.58 5.12
CA ALA A 62 6.53 2.95 5.56
C ALA A 62 5.39 3.61 4.77
N LEU A 63 5.25 3.27 3.49
CA LEU A 63 4.17 3.77 2.64
C LEU A 63 2.84 3.02 2.89
N GLN A 64 2.91 1.71 3.14
CA GLN A 64 1.73 0.85 3.18
C GLN A 64 0.99 0.89 4.52
N ILE A 65 1.68 1.02 5.66
CA ILE A 65 1.05 1.00 6.99
C ILE A 65 1.45 2.22 7.84
N PRO A 66 0.50 2.85 8.56
CA PRO A 66 0.81 3.98 9.43
C PRO A 66 1.82 3.61 10.52
N ALA A 67 2.82 4.47 10.75
CA ALA A 67 3.85 4.24 11.76
C ALA A 67 3.29 4.29 13.20
N GLU A 68 2.11 4.87 13.38
CA GLU A 68 1.38 4.93 14.64
C GLU A 68 0.87 3.56 15.09
N TYR A 69 0.71 2.61 14.16
CA TYR A 69 0.19 1.27 14.48
C TYR A 69 1.17 0.48 15.35
N ASP A 70 0.66 -0.44 16.15
CA ASP A 70 1.50 -1.22 17.05
C ASP A 70 2.48 -2.12 16.30
N MET A 71 3.61 -2.41 16.96
CA MET A 71 4.75 -3.11 16.35
C MET A 71 4.35 -4.43 15.66
N GLU A 72 3.45 -5.21 16.26
CA GLU A 72 3.02 -6.50 15.70
C GLU A 72 2.20 -6.36 14.41
N ALA A 73 1.44 -5.26 14.24
CA ALA A 73 0.74 -4.98 12.99
C ALA A 73 1.73 -4.55 11.88
N ILE A 74 2.73 -3.74 12.22
CA ILE A 74 3.78 -3.33 11.28
C ILE A 74 4.63 -4.55 10.86
N LYS A 75 4.96 -5.44 11.80
CA LYS A 75 5.63 -6.71 11.49
C LYS A 75 4.82 -7.57 10.53
N ALA A 76 3.51 -7.71 10.75
CA ALA A 76 2.63 -8.43 9.82
C ALA A 76 2.65 -7.80 8.42
N GLN A 77 2.59 -6.47 8.31
CA GLN A 77 2.72 -5.78 7.02
C GLN A 77 4.09 -6.03 6.36
N ALA A 78 5.18 -6.01 7.12
CA ALA A 78 6.51 -6.30 6.59
C ALA A 78 6.60 -7.72 6.02
N ILE A 79 6.01 -8.72 6.68
CA ILE A 79 5.92 -10.10 6.20
C ILE A 79 5.08 -10.20 4.91
N ILE A 80 3.94 -9.49 4.85
CA ILE A 80 3.07 -9.38 3.66
C ILE A 80 3.85 -8.81 2.47
N ALA A 81 4.50 -7.66 2.68
CA ALA A 81 5.25 -6.97 1.65
C ALA A 81 6.45 -7.80 1.17
N ARG A 82 7.17 -8.49 2.08
CA ARG A 82 8.25 -9.43 1.73
C ARG A 82 7.74 -10.59 0.90
N THR A 83 6.61 -11.18 1.28
CA THR A 83 5.98 -12.29 0.54
C THR A 83 5.65 -11.88 -0.89
N TYR A 84 5.11 -10.67 -1.07
CA TYR A 84 4.85 -10.12 -2.41
C TYR A 84 6.13 -9.98 -3.23
N LEU A 85 7.19 -9.38 -2.67
CA LEU A 85 8.47 -9.22 -3.38
C LEU A 85 9.08 -10.57 -3.79
N CYS A 86 9.11 -11.54 -2.87
CA CYS A 86 9.61 -12.88 -3.16
C CYS A 86 8.78 -13.59 -4.24
N LYS A 87 7.46 -13.39 -4.24
CA LYS A 87 6.58 -13.91 -5.29
C LYS A 87 6.88 -13.30 -6.66
N GLN A 88 7.03 -11.97 -6.75
CA GLN A 88 7.35 -11.29 -8.02
C GLN A 88 8.71 -11.71 -8.58
N MET A 89 9.68 -12.01 -7.71
CA MET A 89 10.99 -12.47 -8.12
C MET A 89 10.99 -13.87 -8.77
N GLN A 90 9.98 -14.71 -8.51
CA GLN A 90 9.85 -16.05 -9.10
C GLN A 90 11.13 -16.90 -8.96
N GLY A 91 11.76 -16.87 -7.77
CA GLY A 91 12.99 -17.60 -7.46
C GLY A 91 14.28 -16.98 -8.01
N LYS A 92 14.23 -15.77 -8.59
CA LYS A 92 15.41 -14.99 -8.94
C LYS A 92 15.89 -14.16 -7.76
N ASP A 93 17.18 -13.82 -7.74
CA ASP A 93 17.74 -12.93 -6.71
C ASP A 93 17.67 -11.45 -7.11
N ARG A 94 17.15 -11.13 -8.30
CA ARG A 94 17.14 -9.78 -8.86
C ARG A 94 15.87 -9.49 -9.64
N ILE A 95 15.30 -8.29 -9.44
CA ILE A 95 14.13 -7.79 -10.17
C ILE A 95 14.26 -6.27 -10.36
N GLU A 96 13.75 -5.75 -11.48
CA GLU A 96 13.63 -4.32 -11.74
C GLU A 96 12.43 -3.75 -10.96
N GLU A 97 12.56 -2.55 -10.42
CA GLU A 97 11.50 -1.89 -9.66
C GLU A 97 10.25 -1.67 -10.51
N SER A 98 10.40 -1.27 -11.78
CA SER A 98 9.29 -1.11 -12.71
C SER A 98 8.44 -2.36 -12.93
N ALA A 99 8.96 -3.55 -12.61
CA ALA A 99 8.22 -4.81 -12.70
C ALA A 99 7.38 -5.12 -11.45
N LEU A 100 7.54 -4.36 -10.36
CA LEU A 100 6.84 -4.58 -9.10
C LEU A 100 5.47 -3.89 -9.03
N ASP A 101 5.20 -2.90 -9.88
CA ASP A 101 3.99 -2.06 -9.78
C ASP A 101 3.76 -1.52 -8.35
N LEU A 102 4.86 -1.15 -7.69
CA LEU A 102 4.87 -0.62 -6.32
C LEU A 102 5.48 0.77 -6.29
N ASP A 103 4.82 1.64 -5.54
CA ASP A 103 5.44 2.87 -5.06
C ASP A 103 6.45 2.56 -3.94
N TYR A 104 7.58 3.25 -3.97
CA TYR A 104 8.62 3.14 -2.94
C TYR A 104 9.11 4.52 -2.51
N LEU A 105 9.14 4.73 -1.20
CA LEU A 105 9.64 5.95 -0.56
C LEU A 105 11.13 5.85 -0.26
N GLU A 106 11.88 6.84 -0.70
CA GLU A 106 13.21 7.11 -0.20
C GLU A 106 13.15 7.80 1.18
N GLN A 107 14.26 7.74 1.93
CA GLN A 107 14.36 8.32 3.28
C GLN A 107 13.99 9.81 3.33
N SER A 108 14.35 10.59 2.31
CA SER A 108 13.98 12.02 2.21
C SER A 108 12.48 12.24 2.09
N GLN A 109 11.79 11.38 1.33
CA GLN A 109 10.34 11.42 1.15
C GLN A 109 9.62 10.97 2.43
N MET A 110 10.18 10.02 3.17
CA MET A 110 9.69 9.67 4.51
C MET A 110 9.83 10.82 5.51
N GLU A 111 10.97 11.54 5.49
CA GLU A 111 11.18 12.71 6.36
C GLU A 111 10.19 13.83 6.02
N GLU A 112 9.87 14.04 4.74
CA GLU A 112 8.84 14.99 4.33
C GLU A 112 7.44 14.55 4.80
N MET A 113 7.09 13.28 4.61
CA MET A 113 5.80 12.71 4.97
C MET A 113 5.53 12.75 6.48
N TRP A 114 6.48 12.33 7.31
CA TRP A 114 6.32 12.31 8.77
C TRP A 114 6.71 13.61 9.45
N GLY A 115 7.42 14.48 8.75
CA GLY A 115 8.04 15.67 9.33
C GLY A 115 9.25 15.35 10.20
N LYS A 116 10.13 16.34 10.36
CA LYS A 116 11.43 16.19 11.03
C LYS A 116 11.35 15.71 12.48
N ALA A 117 10.26 16.05 13.18
CA ALA A 117 10.10 15.72 14.60
C ALA A 117 9.89 14.22 14.81
N ASP A 118 9.07 13.60 13.97
CA ASP A 118 8.65 12.20 14.12
C ASP A 118 9.44 11.23 13.23
N TYR A 119 10.13 11.75 12.19
CA TYR A 119 10.88 10.95 11.22
C TYR A 119 11.79 9.90 11.86
N LEU A 120 12.66 10.29 12.80
CA LEU A 120 13.62 9.34 13.39
C LEU A 120 12.93 8.21 14.17
N ALA A 121 11.84 8.52 14.87
CA ALA A 121 11.09 7.53 15.65
C ALA A 121 10.32 6.58 14.74
N ASN A 122 9.62 7.12 13.74
CA ASN A 122 8.83 6.35 12.78
C ASN A 122 9.73 5.47 11.90
N TYR A 123 10.81 6.04 11.34
CA TYR A 123 11.78 5.29 10.55
C TYR A 123 12.37 4.13 11.36
N LYS A 124 12.80 4.39 12.60
CA LYS A 124 13.32 3.34 13.48
C LYS A 124 12.29 2.25 13.73
N LYS A 125 11.03 2.59 13.99
CA LYS A 125 9.97 1.61 14.27
C LYS A 125 9.69 0.72 13.06
N ILE A 126 9.58 1.29 11.85
CA ILE A 126 9.40 0.53 10.61
C ILE A 126 10.61 -0.38 10.35
N ARG A 127 11.82 0.17 10.41
CA ARG A 127 13.06 -0.58 10.22
C ARG A 127 13.19 -1.75 11.21
N ASP A 128 12.92 -1.51 12.49
CA ASP A 128 13.01 -2.55 13.51
C ASP A 128 11.96 -3.66 13.28
N ALA A 129 10.76 -3.34 12.77
CA ALA A 129 9.76 -4.33 12.39
C ALA A 129 10.20 -5.19 11.20
N VAL A 130 10.78 -4.55 10.17
CA VAL A 130 11.36 -5.23 9.00
C VAL A 130 12.47 -6.18 9.44
N GLN A 131 13.43 -5.70 10.24
CA GLN A 131 14.54 -6.50 10.76
C GLN A 131 14.08 -7.65 11.67
N ALA A 132 13.09 -7.41 12.53
CA ALA A 132 12.57 -8.44 13.44
C ALA A 132 11.84 -9.59 12.71
N THR A 133 11.45 -9.37 11.46
CA THR A 133 10.77 -10.35 10.59
C THR A 133 11.63 -10.76 9.40
N ALA A 134 12.95 -10.49 9.43
CA ALA A 134 13.86 -10.80 8.34
C ALA A 134 13.73 -12.28 7.92
N GLY A 135 13.57 -12.49 6.61
CA GLY A 135 13.38 -13.83 6.03
C GLY A 135 11.98 -14.44 6.22
N GLN A 136 11.08 -13.84 7.00
CA GLN A 136 9.74 -14.38 7.19
C GLN A 136 8.82 -14.07 6.00
N VAL A 137 8.23 -15.12 5.44
CA VAL A 137 7.31 -15.09 4.28
C VAL A 137 6.10 -16.01 4.51
N ILE A 138 5.01 -15.76 3.80
CA ILE A 138 3.75 -16.51 3.92
C ILE A 138 3.60 -17.46 2.73
N GLN A 139 3.39 -18.74 3.02
CA GLN A 139 3.14 -19.75 2.01
C GLN A 139 1.81 -20.46 2.23
N TYR A 140 1.21 -20.92 1.13
CA TYR A 140 0.09 -21.84 1.10
C TYR A 140 0.46 -22.99 0.16
N ASN A 141 0.39 -24.23 0.63
CA ASN A 141 0.81 -25.43 -0.12
C ASN A 141 2.23 -25.37 -0.72
N GLY A 142 3.14 -24.63 -0.07
CA GLY A 142 4.55 -24.50 -0.48
C GLY A 142 4.83 -23.37 -1.48
N ASP A 143 3.80 -22.67 -1.96
CA ASP A 143 3.93 -21.51 -2.83
C ASP A 143 3.67 -20.21 -2.05
N TYR A 144 4.31 -19.10 -2.44
CA TYR A 144 3.98 -17.79 -1.88
C TYR A 144 2.54 -17.41 -2.22
N ILE A 145 1.80 -16.95 -1.20
CA ILE A 145 0.46 -16.43 -1.41
C ILE A 145 0.50 -15.10 -2.17
N ASP A 146 -0.62 -14.69 -2.77
CA ASP A 146 -0.94 -13.29 -3.04
C ASP A 146 -1.44 -12.65 -1.73
N PRO A 147 -0.60 -11.88 -1.00
CA PRO A 147 -0.91 -11.44 0.34
C PRO A 147 -1.72 -10.13 0.28
N LEU A 148 -2.93 -10.20 -0.28
CA LEU A 148 -3.79 -9.03 -0.45
C LEU A 148 -4.10 -8.38 0.90
N PHE A 149 -4.11 -7.04 0.94
CA PHE A 149 -4.39 -6.27 2.15
C PHE A 149 -5.09 -4.97 1.81
N HIS A 150 -5.83 -4.43 2.77
CA HIS A 150 -6.58 -3.18 2.61
C HIS A 150 -6.58 -2.38 3.92
N ARG A 151 -6.92 -1.10 3.84
CA ARG A 151 -6.81 -0.18 4.98
C ARG A 151 -7.87 -0.44 6.05
N LEU A 152 -9.11 -0.62 5.61
CA LEU A 152 -10.28 -0.72 6.49
C LEU A 152 -11.38 -1.51 5.78
N SER A 153 -11.91 -2.57 6.38
CA SER A 153 -12.97 -3.36 5.73
C SER A 153 -14.33 -2.66 5.80
N ALA A 154 -15.32 -3.16 5.07
CA ALA A 154 -16.72 -2.73 5.17
C ALA A 154 -17.47 -3.43 6.34
N GLY A 155 -16.73 -3.86 7.36
CA GLY A 155 -17.20 -4.59 8.55
C GLY A 155 -16.86 -6.08 8.53
N MET A 156 -16.50 -6.63 7.36
CA MET A 156 -15.97 -7.99 7.18
C MET A 156 -15.05 -8.02 5.95
N THR A 157 -14.10 -8.95 5.94
CA THR A 157 -13.27 -9.22 4.74
C THR A 157 -14.01 -10.11 3.74
N ARG A 158 -13.51 -10.18 2.50
CA ARG A 158 -14.10 -10.92 1.38
C ARG A 158 -13.45 -12.30 1.21
N ASN A 159 -14.23 -13.26 0.72
CA ASN A 159 -13.73 -14.58 0.32
C ASN A 159 -12.99 -14.48 -1.02
N GLY A 160 -11.81 -15.09 -1.13
CA GLY A 160 -11.09 -15.23 -2.39
C GLY A 160 -11.74 -16.24 -3.34
N ASP A 161 -11.22 -16.27 -4.57
CA ASP A 161 -11.58 -17.25 -5.59
C ASP A 161 -10.83 -18.59 -5.39
N GLU A 162 -10.95 -19.49 -6.38
CA GLU A 162 -10.28 -20.80 -6.35
C GLU A 162 -8.74 -20.72 -6.33
N LEU A 163 -8.15 -19.61 -6.82
CA LEU A 163 -6.71 -19.38 -6.81
C LEU A 163 -6.23 -18.79 -5.48
N HIS A 164 -7.16 -18.24 -4.70
CA HIS A 164 -6.89 -17.60 -3.42
C HIS A 164 -7.66 -18.25 -2.24
N PRO A 165 -7.57 -19.57 -2.03
CA PRO A 165 -8.37 -20.29 -1.03
C PRO A 165 -8.03 -19.93 0.43
N TYR A 166 -6.91 -19.24 0.64
CA TYR A 166 -6.48 -18.71 1.93
C TYR A 166 -7.14 -17.37 2.27
N LEU A 167 -7.75 -16.68 1.31
CA LEU A 167 -8.52 -15.46 1.57
C LEU A 167 -9.94 -15.86 1.95
N VAL A 168 -10.33 -15.59 3.19
CA VAL A 168 -11.66 -15.90 3.69
C VAL A 168 -12.30 -14.67 4.31
N GLN A 169 -13.62 -14.75 4.47
CA GLN A 169 -14.36 -13.80 5.27
C GLN A 169 -13.98 -13.91 6.75
N VAL A 170 -13.60 -12.77 7.31
CA VAL A 170 -13.23 -12.56 8.70
C VAL A 170 -14.11 -11.44 9.23
N ASP A 171 -14.70 -11.66 10.41
CA ASP A 171 -15.48 -10.65 11.10
C ASP A 171 -14.57 -9.50 11.57
N ALA A 172 -14.94 -8.28 11.21
CA ALA A 172 -14.21 -7.06 11.50
C ALA A 172 -15.18 -6.00 12.05
N ALA A 173 -16.07 -6.40 12.96
CA ALA A 173 -17.08 -5.53 13.53
C ALA A 173 -16.51 -4.25 14.19
N GLY A 174 -15.25 -4.26 14.61
CA GLY A 174 -14.56 -3.08 15.15
C GLY A 174 -14.30 -1.99 14.12
N ASP A 175 -14.31 -2.30 12.81
CA ASP A 175 -13.98 -1.36 11.73
C ASP A 175 -14.97 -0.21 11.61
N VAL A 176 -16.16 -0.35 12.17
CA VAL A 176 -17.16 0.74 12.24
C VAL A 176 -16.65 1.97 13.00
N GLU A 177 -15.65 1.79 13.88
CA GLU A 177 -14.96 2.85 14.63
C GLU A 177 -13.73 3.41 13.87
N GLY A 178 -13.42 2.85 12.70
CA GLY A 178 -12.33 3.30 11.85
C GLY A 178 -12.59 4.70 11.29
N GLU A 179 -11.55 5.52 11.23
CA GLU A 179 -11.65 6.85 10.64
C GLU A 179 -12.08 6.74 9.17
N ASN A 180 -13.09 7.52 8.77
CA ASN A 180 -13.69 7.48 7.44
C ASN A 180 -14.31 6.13 7.05
N TYR A 181 -14.70 5.30 8.02
CA TYR A 181 -15.42 4.05 7.76
C TYR A 181 -16.66 4.25 6.87
N LEU A 182 -17.47 5.28 7.14
CA LEU A 182 -18.64 5.64 6.34
C LEU A 182 -18.40 6.96 5.61
N GLY A 183 -18.24 6.90 4.29
CA GLY A 183 -18.08 8.07 3.42
C GLY A 183 -19.37 8.41 2.69
N VAL A 184 -19.65 9.71 2.55
CA VAL A 184 -20.76 10.23 1.74
C VAL A 184 -20.20 11.13 0.65
N TYR A 185 -20.43 10.75 -0.60
CA TYR A 185 -19.98 11.46 -1.79
C TYR A 185 -21.20 11.96 -2.55
N LEU A 186 -21.24 13.25 -2.84
CA LEU A 186 -22.33 13.86 -3.59
C LEU A 186 -21.86 14.14 -5.01
N PHE A 187 -22.62 13.64 -5.98
CA PHE A 187 -22.40 13.90 -7.40
C PHE A 187 -23.59 14.68 -7.94
N THR A 188 -23.33 15.69 -8.78
CA THR A 188 -24.40 16.15 -9.68
C THR A 188 -24.67 15.06 -10.71
N ARG A 189 -25.84 15.09 -11.31
CA ARG A 189 -26.21 14.17 -12.38
C ARG A 189 -25.23 14.23 -13.56
N GLU A 190 -24.78 15.44 -13.90
CA GLU A 190 -23.81 15.69 -14.95
C GLU A 190 -22.43 15.11 -14.62
N ASP A 191 -21.93 15.32 -13.40
CA ASP A 191 -20.61 14.80 -12.98
C ASP A 191 -20.61 13.27 -12.95
N LEU A 192 -21.66 12.65 -12.39
CA LEU A 192 -21.75 11.20 -12.35
C LEU A 192 -21.79 10.60 -13.77
N ALA A 193 -22.64 11.13 -14.65
CA ALA A 193 -22.73 10.66 -16.02
C ALA A 193 -21.41 10.86 -16.79
N ALA A 194 -20.73 11.99 -16.60
CA ALA A 194 -19.45 12.28 -17.25
C ALA A 194 -18.34 11.30 -16.82
N ARG A 195 -18.25 10.99 -15.53
CA ARG A 195 -17.28 10.02 -14.99
C ARG A 195 -17.56 8.61 -15.50
N LEU A 196 -18.82 8.16 -15.46
CA LEU A 196 -19.21 6.85 -16.01
C LEU A 196 -18.94 6.76 -17.51
N ASN A 197 -19.23 7.81 -18.27
CA ASN A 197 -18.99 7.83 -19.72
C ASN A 197 -17.51 7.92 -20.12
N SER A 198 -16.62 8.23 -19.18
CA SER A 198 -15.18 8.25 -19.37
C SER A 198 -14.52 6.88 -19.10
N MET A 199 -15.28 5.91 -18.61
CA MET A 199 -14.83 4.53 -18.47
C MET A 199 -14.56 3.89 -19.84
N PRO A 200 -13.68 2.87 -19.90
CA PRO A 200 -13.56 2.00 -21.07
C PRO A 200 -14.93 1.45 -21.49
N ASP A 201 -15.14 1.33 -22.81
CA ASP A 201 -16.39 0.86 -23.42
C ASP A 201 -17.68 1.64 -23.08
N SER A 202 -17.52 2.88 -22.57
CA SER A 202 -18.51 3.94 -22.30
C SER A 202 -19.99 3.52 -22.33
N PRO A 203 -20.73 3.61 -21.21
CA PRO A 203 -22.12 3.18 -21.14
C PRO A 203 -23.12 4.15 -21.81
N GLU A 204 -22.67 5.30 -22.33
CA GLU A 204 -23.48 6.32 -23.01
C GLU A 204 -24.69 6.82 -22.19
N VAL A 205 -24.49 7.01 -20.88
CA VAL A 205 -25.55 7.42 -19.95
C VAL A 205 -25.84 8.91 -20.05
N ARG A 206 -27.12 9.29 -20.04
CA ARG A 206 -27.53 10.70 -20.01
C ARG A 206 -27.67 11.19 -18.56
N PRO A 207 -27.28 12.45 -18.24
CA PRO A 207 -27.41 12.99 -16.89
C PRO A 207 -28.81 12.85 -16.28
N GLU A 208 -29.86 13.14 -17.05
CA GLU A 208 -31.25 13.09 -16.59
C GLU A 208 -31.73 11.70 -16.15
N GLU A 209 -31.09 10.64 -16.64
CA GLU A 209 -31.46 9.22 -16.43
C GLU A 209 -30.36 8.44 -15.68
N VAL A 210 -29.34 9.13 -15.13
CA VAL A 210 -28.11 8.48 -14.67
C VAL A 210 -28.33 7.55 -13.48
N LEU A 211 -29.20 7.90 -12.53
CA LEU A 211 -29.48 7.03 -11.39
C LEU A 211 -30.28 5.80 -11.82
N GLU A 212 -31.26 6.00 -12.71
CA GLU A 212 -32.10 4.95 -13.28
C GLU A 212 -31.32 3.99 -14.17
N SER A 213 -30.21 4.47 -14.75
CA SER A 213 -29.30 3.67 -15.56
C SER A 213 -28.36 2.79 -14.73
N ILE A 214 -28.30 2.97 -13.41
CA ILE A 214 -27.41 2.21 -12.53
C ILE A 214 -28.21 1.16 -11.77
N GLN A 215 -27.82 -0.11 -11.93
CA GLN A 215 -28.42 -1.22 -11.20
C GLN A 215 -27.33 -2.14 -10.64
N VAL A 216 -27.20 -2.19 -9.31
CA VAL A 216 -26.35 -3.18 -8.65
C VAL A 216 -26.97 -4.56 -8.84
N ILE A 217 -26.23 -5.47 -9.50
CA ILE A 217 -26.70 -6.80 -9.85
C ILE A 217 -26.37 -7.79 -8.72
N LYS A 218 -25.14 -7.73 -8.20
CA LYS A 218 -24.69 -8.62 -7.14
C LYS A 218 -23.76 -7.90 -6.17
N LYS A 219 -23.96 -8.20 -4.88
CA LYS A 219 -22.99 -7.94 -3.81
C LYS A 219 -22.54 -9.26 -3.22
N ASP A 220 -21.31 -9.30 -2.71
CA ASP A 220 -20.86 -10.41 -1.89
C ASP A 220 -21.45 -10.34 -0.48
N GLU A 221 -21.17 -11.37 0.34
CA GLU A 221 -21.66 -11.47 1.71
C GLU A 221 -21.06 -10.40 2.65
N ALA A 222 -19.96 -9.75 2.25
CA ALA A 222 -19.34 -8.64 2.98
C ALA A 222 -19.86 -7.26 2.53
N GLY A 223 -20.75 -7.21 1.53
CA GLY A 223 -21.43 -6.00 1.08
C GLY A 223 -20.71 -5.22 -0.03
N TYR A 224 -19.64 -5.76 -0.60
CA TYR A 224 -18.94 -5.20 -1.74
C TYR A 224 -19.69 -5.53 -3.04
N VAL A 225 -19.79 -4.55 -3.94
CA VAL A 225 -20.40 -4.74 -5.26
C VAL A 225 -19.48 -5.64 -6.10
N GLU A 226 -19.98 -6.79 -6.53
CA GLU A 226 -19.26 -7.67 -7.45
C GLU A 226 -19.59 -7.35 -8.91
N SER A 227 -20.87 -7.05 -9.18
CA SER A 227 -21.31 -6.70 -10.53
C SER A 227 -22.41 -5.66 -10.50
N ILE A 228 -22.34 -4.76 -11.48
CA ILE A 228 -23.22 -3.61 -11.63
C ILE A 228 -23.48 -3.36 -13.10
N GLN A 229 -24.73 -3.08 -13.42
CA GLN A 229 -25.15 -2.65 -14.74
C GLN A 229 -25.21 -1.13 -14.77
N VAL A 230 -24.62 -0.53 -15.82
CA VAL A 230 -24.70 0.90 -16.09
C VAL A 230 -25.13 1.06 -17.55
N GLY A 231 -26.36 1.54 -17.76
CA GLY A 231 -27.01 1.55 -19.06
C GLY A 231 -27.07 0.13 -19.67
N PRO A 232 -26.58 -0.07 -20.91
CA PRO A 232 -26.56 -1.40 -21.54
C PRO A 232 -25.33 -2.24 -21.18
N LYS A 233 -24.41 -1.73 -20.35
CA LYS A 233 -23.10 -2.34 -20.07
C LYS A 233 -23.05 -2.93 -18.66
N SER A 234 -22.20 -3.94 -18.50
CA SER A 234 -21.92 -4.58 -17.21
C SER A 234 -20.47 -4.31 -16.81
N TYR A 235 -20.27 -4.00 -15.54
CA TYR A 235 -18.97 -3.69 -14.93
C TYR A 235 -18.81 -4.46 -13.61
N GLY A 236 -17.57 -4.65 -13.17
CA GLY A 236 -17.22 -4.98 -11.80
C GLY A 236 -17.40 -3.78 -10.87
N GLY A 237 -17.56 -4.03 -9.57
CA GLY A 237 -17.70 -2.93 -8.60
C GLY A 237 -16.44 -2.08 -8.48
N GLU A 238 -15.26 -2.69 -8.61
CA GLU A 238 -13.96 -2.04 -8.60
C GLU A 238 -13.80 -1.04 -9.76
N GLU A 239 -14.35 -1.34 -10.94
CA GLU A 239 -14.29 -0.45 -12.10
C GLU A 239 -15.05 0.85 -11.85
N ILE A 240 -16.23 0.77 -11.24
CA ILE A 240 -17.01 1.94 -10.83
C ILE A 240 -16.33 2.67 -9.68
N GLN A 241 -15.81 1.93 -8.70
CA GLN A 241 -15.06 2.53 -7.59
C GLN A 241 -13.90 3.38 -8.11
N TYR A 242 -13.11 2.86 -9.05
CA TYR A 242 -11.99 3.59 -9.66
C TYR A 242 -12.48 4.80 -10.46
N ALA A 243 -13.48 4.63 -11.33
CA ALA A 243 -14.02 5.71 -12.17
C ALA A 243 -14.57 6.89 -11.36
N LEU A 244 -15.15 6.60 -10.20
CA LEU A 244 -15.76 7.60 -9.33
C LEU A 244 -14.83 8.11 -8.23
N GLY A 245 -13.62 7.54 -8.09
CA GLY A 245 -12.68 7.88 -7.02
C GLY A 245 -13.21 7.53 -5.63
N LEU A 246 -13.99 6.45 -5.52
CA LEU A 246 -14.53 5.99 -4.25
C LEU A 246 -13.46 5.20 -3.46
N PRO A 247 -13.53 5.17 -2.12
CA PRO A 247 -12.53 4.48 -1.31
C PRO A 247 -12.67 2.95 -1.33
N SER A 248 -13.83 2.39 -1.68
CA SER A 248 -14.06 0.95 -1.76
C SER A 248 -15.22 0.60 -2.71
N PRO A 249 -15.33 -0.66 -3.17
CA PRO A 249 -16.48 -1.12 -3.94
C PRO A 249 -17.72 -1.44 -3.07
N ALA A 250 -17.69 -1.15 -1.77
CA ALA A 250 -18.85 -1.31 -0.88
C ALA A 250 -19.70 -0.03 -0.83
N TYR A 251 -20.36 0.27 -1.95
CA TYR A 251 -21.16 1.49 -2.11
C TYR A 251 -22.63 1.26 -2.43
N SER A 252 -23.42 2.33 -2.33
CA SER A 252 -24.81 2.42 -2.81
C SER A 252 -25.13 3.84 -3.28
N PHE A 253 -26.00 3.96 -4.28
CA PHE A 253 -26.47 5.24 -4.82
C PHE A 253 -27.93 5.49 -4.46
N GLU A 254 -28.26 6.74 -4.19
CA GLU A 254 -29.63 7.19 -3.96
C GLU A 254 -29.80 8.67 -4.36
N GLU A 255 -31.03 9.06 -4.69
CA GLU A 255 -31.36 10.45 -4.97
C GLU A 255 -31.28 11.29 -3.67
N ALA A 256 -30.65 12.46 -3.75
CA ALA A 256 -30.59 13.41 -2.65
C ALA A 256 -30.66 14.86 -3.17
N GLU A 257 -31.80 15.53 -2.93
CA GLU A 257 -31.98 16.96 -3.23
C GLU A 257 -31.67 17.36 -4.69
N GLY A 258 -32.00 16.48 -5.65
CA GLY A 258 -31.72 16.69 -7.08
C GLY A 258 -30.30 16.32 -7.53
N ASN A 259 -29.45 15.90 -6.58
CA ASN A 259 -28.15 15.28 -6.80
C ASN A 259 -28.22 13.78 -6.48
N ILE A 260 -27.09 13.10 -6.62
CA ILE A 260 -26.94 11.68 -6.30
C ILE A 260 -25.98 11.53 -5.13
N ARG A 261 -26.49 10.92 -4.06
CA ARG A 261 -25.71 10.53 -2.89
C ARG A 261 -25.16 9.12 -3.11
N CYS A 262 -23.84 9.00 -3.05
CA CYS A 262 -23.14 7.73 -2.97
C CYS A 262 -22.64 7.54 -1.54
N THR A 263 -23.13 6.50 -0.87
CA THR A 263 -22.63 6.09 0.45
C THR A 263 -21.66 4.93 0.27
N VAL A 264 -20.47 5.03 0.85
CA VAL A 264 -19.39 4.04 0.74
C VAL A 264 -18.95 3.60 2.12
N LYS A 265 -18.63 2.31 2.28
CA LYS A 265 -18.12 1.73 3.53
C LYS A 265 -16.71 1.18 3.37
N GLY A 266 -15.84 1.40 4.35
CA GLY A 266 -14.47 0.89 4.34
C GLY A 266 -13.59 1.56 3.27
N ILE A 267 -12.32 1.15 3.25
CA ILE A 267 -11.26 1.69 2.40
C ILE A 267 -10.40 0.54 1.87
N GLY A 268 -10.43 0.35 0.55
CA GLY A 268 -9.73 -0.69 -0.18
C GLY A 268 -10.63 -1.84 -0.63
N HIS A 269 -10.02 -2.85 -1.23
CA HIS A 269 -10.73 -3.92 -1.92
C HIS A 269 -11.38 -4.96 -1.00
N GLY A 270 -11.05 -4.98 0.31
CA GLY A 270 -11.69 -5.86 1.29
C GLY A 270 -11.18 -7.29 1.39
N TYR A 271 -10.13 -7.66 0.63
CA TYR A 271 -9.57 -9.02 0.65
C TYR A 271 -8.40 -9.11 1.63
N GLY A 272 -8.27 -10.25 2.31
CA GLY A 272 -7.11 -10.58 3.14
C GLY A 272 -6.95 -9.68 4.35
N PHE A 273 -5.73 -9.15 4.56
CA PHE A 273 -5.35 -8.44 5.77
C PHE A 273 -6.00 -7.06 5.84
N ASP A 274 -6.85 -6.86 6.83
CA ASP A 274 -7.40 -5.55 7.20
C ASP A 274 -6.44 -4.86 8.18
N GLN A 275 -5.84 -3.75 7.74
CA GLN A 275 -4.82 -3.05 8.51
C GLN A 275 -5.37 -2.48 9.81
N TYR A 276 -6.55 -1.85 9.78
CA TYR A 276 -7.14 -1.25 10.98
C TYR A 276 -7.45 -2.32 12.03
N GLY A 277 -8.14 -3.39 11.65
CA GLY A 277 -8.41 -4.52 12.52
C GLY A 277 -7.13 -5.20 13.02
N ALA A 278 -6.08 -5.33 12.20
CA ALA A 278 -4.77 -5.80 12.65
C ALA A 278 -4.16 -4.88 13.71
N GLY A 279 -4.31 -3.57 13.57
CA GLY A 279 -3.92 -2.59 14.59
C GLY A 279 -4.68 -2.77 15.91
N LEU A 280 -5.98 -3.08 15.86
CA LEU A 280 -6.78 -3.42 17.04
C LEU A 280 -6.29 -4.73 17.70
N LYS A 281 -6.02 -5.77 16.91
CA LYS A 281 -5.52 -7.06 17.42
C LYS A 281 -4.13 -6.94 18.03
N ALA A 282 -3.25 -6.13 17.45
CA ALA A 282 -1.95 -5.83 18.03
C ALA A 282 -2.07 -5.14 19.41
N LYS A 283 -3.02 -4.21 19.57
CA LYS A 283 -3.35 -3.58 20.87
C LYS A 283 -3.88 -4.58 21.90
N GLU A 284 -4.56 -5.63 21.45
CA GLU A 284 -5.00 -6.77 22.27
C GLU A 284 -3.83 -7.74 22.63
N GLY A 285 -2.61 -7.48 22.15
CA GLY A 285 -1.42 -8.28 22.43
C GLY A 285 -1.21 -9.47 21.49
N TRP A 286 -1.86 -9.49 20.32
CA TRP A 286 -1.62 -10.52 19.32
C TRP A 286 -0.25 -10.34 18.66
N THR A 287 0.44 -11.44 18.39
CA THR A 287 1.69 -11.43 17.62
C THR A 287 1.40 -11.33 16.13
N ALA A 288 2.39 -10.88 15.35
CA ALA A 288 2.28 -10.80 13.89
C ALA A 288 1.78 -12.10 13.26
N GLU A 289 2.32 -13.26 13.66
CA GLU A 289 1.92 -14.57 13.13
C GLU A 289 0.45 -14.87 13.40
N LYS A 290 -0.04 -14.59 14.62
CA LYS A 290 -1.45 -14.81 14.96
C LYS A 290 -2.38 -13.89 14.18
N ILE A 291 -1.95 -12.65 13.93
CA ILE A 291 -2.72 -11.71 13.10
C ILE A 291 -2.77 -12.22 11.65
N LEU A 292 -1.65 -12.69 11.11
CA LEU A 292 -1.61 -13.25 9.75
C LEU A 292 -2.47 -14.51 9.62
N GLU A 293 -2.40 -15.45 10.55
CA GLU A 293 -3.25 -16.66 10.57
C GLU A 293 -4.75 -16.34 10.78
N PHE A 294 -5.04 -15.18 11.37
CA PHE A 294 -6.40 -14.69 11.50
C PHE A 294 -6.99 -14.27 10.16
N TYR A 295 -6.24 -13.54 9.33
CA TYR A 295 -6.70 -13.03 8.04
C TYR A 295 -6.46 -13.97 6.85
N TYR A 296 -5.42 -14.81 6.90
CA TYR A 296 -5.09 -15.78 5.86
C TYR A 296 -5.18 -17.20 6.41
N LYS A 297 -6.03 -18.06 5.82
CA LYS A 297 -6.29 -19.41 6.34
C LYS A 297 -5.38 -20.46 5.73
N ASN A 298 -5.03 -21.43 6.57
CA ASN A 298 -4.20 -22.59 6.21
C ASN A 298 -2.85 -22.19 5.61
N ILE A 299 -2.36 -21.00 5.95
CA ILE A 299 -1.03 -20.54 5.62
C ILE A 299 -0.01 -21.09 6.61
N VAL A 300 1.26 -21.01 6.23
CA VAL A 300 2.40 -21.16 7.12
C VAL A 300 3.33 -19.96 6.95
N VAL A 301 3.85 -19.45 8.07
CA VAL A 301 4.95 -18.48 8.04
C VAL A 301 6.25 -19.25 8.14
N VAL A 302 7.11 -19.11 7.13
CA VAL A 302 8.40 -19.81 7.02
C VAL A 302 9.55 -18.80 6.93
N PHE A 303 10.77 -19.25 7.22
CA PHE A 303 11.99 -18.46 7.08
C PHE A 303 12.74 -18.85 5.82
N GLU A 304 13.22 -17.86 5.08
CA GLU A 304 14.11 -17.97 3.92
C GLU A 304 15.37 -17.15 4.05
#